data_AF-A0A537EM05-F1
#
_entry.id   AF-A0A537EM05-F1
#
_cell.length_a   1.000
_cell.length_b   1.000
_cell.length_c   1.000
_cell.angle_alpha   90.00
_cell.angle_beta   90.00
_cell.angle_gamma   90.00
#
_symmetry.space_group_name_H-M   'P 1'
#
loop_
_entity.id
_entity.type
_entity.pdbx_description
1 polymer ?
#
loop_
_entity_poly.entity_id
_entity_poly.type
_entity_poly.pdbx_seq_one_letter_code
_entity_poly.pdbx_strand_id
1 'polypeptide(L)'
;MAVRGADATMTIPPQTDDGLDPVNLIFTGYAPAWWVLQNFNGWNPTPCSEPKTLSGKTYDFTLETPDTGGQIPPCYGPRFHIRVWDMGLDPVLGQWSIGAAHHETSVCNPFPFCKHVIDGWEIAEREVRSTFAQNSATVSVSSYTLPNSGLYQNYYNDGNATLIQVSRPSTYPVRLTETGLRPGTSWSVTLNHTTLSSTSESVLFSEPNGTYAFTVAPINGYTSIPASAILQVSGNPVSQLVGFAPLEYSVSFSKSGLAPGTTWSVILDGISQESTEKSITFEVSKGTHLFTVQNPPGYKSNPSGGSLVVNSNTTVRVSYETTIQPTSSQPSASFFIYATIAAWAAVGLAAIITVARRRKLGSGDDRTISE
;
A
#
# COMPACT_ATOMS: atom_id res chain seq x y z
N MET A 1 52.59 -15.12 -20.21
CA MET A 1 52.49 -16.60 -20.33
C MET A 1 51.07 -16.92 -20.72
N ALA A 2 50.87 -17.47 -21.92
CA ALA A 2 49.56 -17.92 -22.38
C ALA A 2 49.13 -19.12 -21.52
N VAL A 3 48.07 -18.95 -20.74
CA VAL A 3 47.38 -20.08 -20.11
C VAL A 3 46.64 -20.79 -21.23
N ARG A 4 47.08 -22.02 -21.53
CA ARG A 4 46.35 -22.93 -22.42
C ARG A 4 44.97 -23.12 -21.81
N GLY A 5 43.93 -22.85 -22.59
CA GLY A 5 42.55 -23.18 -22.24
C GLY A 5 42.46 -24.68 -22.02
N ALA A 6 42.32 -25.08 -20.76
CA ALA A 6 41.61 -26.31 -20.48
C ALA A 6 40.16 -26.02 -20.88
N ASP A 7 39.62 -26.82 -21.80
CA ASP A 7 38.18 -26.93 -22.01
C ASP A 7 37.57 -27.37 -20.67
N ALA A 8 37.22 -26.41 -19.82
CA ALA A 8 36.24 -26.63 -18.79
C ALA A 8 34.90 -26.72 -19.52
N THR A 9 34.59 -27.89 -20.06
CA THR A 9 33.21 -28.21 -20.43
C THR A 9 32.42 -28.20 -19.14
N MET A 10 31.76 -27.09 -18.86
CA MET A 10 30.84 -26.98 -17.75
C MET A 10 29.74 -28.02 -17.93
N THR A 11 29.63 -28.94 -16.98
CA THR A 11 28.55 -29.93 -17.00
C THR A 11 27.28 -29.21 -16.58
N ILE A 12 26.39 -28.93 -17.52
CA ILE A 12 25.03 -28.48 -17.21
C ILE A 12 24.41 -29.57 -16.32
N PRO A 13 23.91 -29.21 -15.11
CA PRO A 13 23.32 -30.19 -14.23
C PRO A 13 22.12 -30.85 -14.94
N PRO A 14 21.98 -32.18 -14.84
CA PRO A 14 20.85 -32.89 -15.46
C PRO A 14 19.52 -32.58 -14.77
N GLN A 15 19.54 -31.93 -13.60
CA GLN A 15 18.37 -31.65 -12.77
C GLN A 15 18.48 -30.28 -12.10
N THR A 16 17.35 -29.82 -11.60
CA THR A 16 17.16 -28.57 -10.87
C THR A 16 17.69 -28.65 -9.44
N ASP A 17 17.64 -27.53 -8.71
CA ASP A 17 18.15 -27.39 -7.34
C ASP A 17 17.43 -28.28 -6.30
N ASP A 18 16.17 -28.61 -6.54
CA ASP A 18 15.38 -29.55 -5.74
C ASP A 18 15.51 -31.02 -6.20
N GLY A 19 16.18 -31.27 -7.33
CA GLY A 19 16.39 -32.61 -7.90
C GLY A 19 15.12 -33.30 -8.43
N LEU A 20 13.98 -32.58 -8.46
CA LEU A 20 12.68 -33.14 -8.84
C LEU A 20 12.39 -32.98 -10.33
N ASP A 21 12.97 -31.96 -10.97
CA ASP A 21 12.70 -31.61 -12.36
C ASP A 21 13.99 -31.69 -13.22
N PRO A 22 13.92 -32.10 -14.50
CA PRO A 22 14.99 -31.95 -15.46
C PRO A 22 15.17 -30.48 -15.86
N VAL A 23 16.38 -30.15 -16.31
CA VAL A 23 16.65 -28.88 -17.00
C VAL A 23 16.15 -28.99 -18.44
N ASN A 24 15.34 -28.03 -18.89
CA ASN A 24 14.89 -27.94 -20.29
C ASN A 24 15.24 -26.60 -20.96
N LEU A 25 15.77 -25.64 -20.18
CA LEU A 25 16.15 -24.32 -20.68
C LEU A 25 17.51 -23.94 -20.10
N ILE A 26 18.38 -23.38 -20.94
CA ILE A 26 19.70 -22.92 -20.51
C ILE A 26 19.85 -21.48 -21.00
N PHE A 27 20.05 -20.53 -20.11
CA PHE A 27 20.32 -19.15 -20.45
C PHE A 27 21.82 -18.87 -20.32
N THR A 28 22.47 -18.51 -21.41
CA THR A 28 23.90 -18.11 -21.39
C THR A 28 24.04 -16.60 -21.55
N GLY A 29 24.91 -15.99 -20.73
CA GLY A 29 25.06 -14.53 -20.62
C GLY A 29 24.20 -13.91 -19.51
N TYR A 30 24.14 -12.57 -19.45
CA TYR A 30 23.44 -11.85 -18.39
C TYR A 30 21.94 -12.12 -18.42
N ALA A 31 21.47 -13.02 -17.55
CA ALA A 31 20.11 -13.54 -17.58
C ALA A 31 19.46 -13.60 -16.19
N PRO A 32 19.49 -12.54 -15.37
CA PRO A 32 18.89 -12.63 -14.04
C PRO A 32 17.40 -12.95 -14.17
N ALA A 33 16.87 -13.75 -13.23
CA ALA A 33 15.52 -14.30 -13.32
C ALA A 33 14.48 -13.22 -13.64
N TRP A 34 14.50 -12.08 -12.94
CA TRP A 34 13.58 -10.96 -13.18
C TRP A 34 13.62 -10.42 -14.61
N TRP A 35 14.79 -10.40 -15.26
CA TRP A 35 14.95 -9.87 -16.61
C TRP A 35 14.51 -10.90 -17.65
N VAL A 36 14.83 -12.18 -17.42
CA VAL A 36 14.30 -13.29 -18.20
C VAL A 36 12.78 -13.24 -18.18
N LEU A 37 12.14 -13.14 -17.00
CA LEU A 37 10.69 -13.00 -16.82
C LEU A 37 10.11 -11.83 -17.64
N GLN A 38 10.73 -10.63 -17.58
CA GLN A 38 10.28 -9.43 -18.31
C GLN A 38 10.36 -9.56 -19.83
N ASN A 39 11.24 -10.43 -20.34
CA ASN A 39 11.46 -10.61 -21.78
C ASN A 39 10.56 -11.69 -22.40
N PHE A 40 9.77 -12.40 -21.60
CA PHE A 40 8.75 -13.27 -22.16
C PHE A 40 7.57 -12.45 -22.70
N ASN A 41 7.41 -12.44 -24.02
CA ASN A 41 6.32 -11.74 -24.68
C ASN A 41 4.95 -12.17 -24.12
N GLY A 42 4.17 -11.20 -23.63
CA GLY A 42 2.86 -11.42 -23.03
C GLY A 42 2.89 -12.16 -21.68
N TRP A 43 4.04 -12.41 -21.04
CA TRP A 43 4.10 -12.94 -19.68
C TRP A 43 3.88 -11.83 -18.66
N ASN A 44 2.69 -11.84 -18.07
CA ASN A 44 2.37 -11.05 -16.89
C ASN A 44 2.55 -11.96 -15.66
N PRO A 45 3.50 -11.68 -14.76
CA PRO A 45 3.66 -12.43 -13.53
C PRO A 45 2.51 -12.09 -12.59
N THR A 46 1.41 -12.82 -12.73
CA THR A 46 0.29 -12.84 -11.80
C THR A 46 0.34 -14.13 -10.99
N PRO A 47 -0.22 -14.15 -9.76
CA PRO A 47 -0.35 -15.40 -8.97
C PRO A 47 -1.02 -16.54 -9.75
N CYS A 48 -1.84 -16.18 -10.74
CA CYS A 48 -2.44 -17.04 -11.75
C CYS A 48 -2.24 -16.37 -13.12
N SER A 49 -1.54 -16.98 -14.08
CA SER A 49 -1.55 -16.44 -15.45
C SER A 49 -2.96 -16.54 -16.04
N GLU A 50 -3.50 -15.45 -16.59
CA GLU A 50 -4.75 -15.51 -17.36
C GLU A 50 -4.63 -16.52 -18.50
N PRO A 51 -5.71 -17.22 -18.90
CA PRO A 51 -5.71 -18.08 -20.08
C PRO A 51 -5.25 -17.30 -21.31
N LYS A 52 -4.09 -17.66 -21.88
CA LYS A 52 -3.51 -16.95 -23.02
C LYS A 52 -3.85 -17.67 -24.31
N THR A 53 -4.49 -17.00 -25.27
CA THR A 53 -4.73 -17.55 -26.61
C THR A 53 -3.43 -17.85 -27.34
N LEU A 54 -3.33 -19.04 -27.94
CA LEU A 54 -2.21 -19.45 -28.78
C LEU A 54 -2.59 -19.19 -30.25
N SER A 55 -1.90 -18.26 -30.91
CA SER A 55 -2.14 -17.91 -32.33
C SER A 55 -3.61 -17.58 -32.67
N GLY A 56 -4.33 -16.90 -31.77
CA GLY A 56 -5.72 -16.48 -32.00
C GLY A 56 -6.77 -17.60 -31.93
N LYS A 57 -6.39 -18.82 -31.54
CA LYS A 57 -7.33 -19.91 -31.26
C LYS A 57 -7.68 -19.95 -29.76
N THR A 58 -8.96 -20.07 -29.45
CA THR A 58 -9.46 -20.38 -28.11
C THR A 58 -9.06 -21.81 -27.73
N TYR A 59 -8.71 -22.03 -26.47
CA TYR A 59 -8.38 -23.37 -25.96
C TYR A 59 -9.62 -24.26 -25.99
N ASP A 60 -9.43 -25.49 -26.47
CA ASP A 60 -10.39 -26.58 -26.37
C ASP A 60 -9.79 -27.65 -25.47
N PHE A 61 -9.88 -27.47 -24.14
CA PHE A 61 -9.80 -28.59 -23.20
C PHE A 61 -10.68 -28.31 -21.99
N THR A 62 -11.36 -29.37 -21.56
CA THR A 62 -12.22 -29.47 -20.39
C THR A 62 -11.59 -28.83 -19.16
N LEU A 63 -12.37 -27.99 -18.50
CA LEU A 63 -12.06 -27.31 -17.24
C LEU A 63 -11.53 -28.28 -16.18
N GLU A 64 -10.23 -28.30 -15.95
CA GLU A 64 -9.64 -28.84 -14.72
C GLU A 64 -9.84 -27.77 -13.62
N THR A 65 -10.43 -28.19 -12.51
CA THR A 65 -11.08 -27.37 -11.48
C THR A 65 -10.21 -26.26 -10.86
N PRO A 66 -10.82 -25.18 -10.33
CA PRO A 66 -10.09 -24.10 -9.64
C PRO A 66 -9.17 -24.62 -8.53
N ASP A 67 -7.91 -24.17 -8.52
CA ASP A 67 -7.00 -24.39 -7.39
C ASP A 67 -7.48 -23.54 -6.21
N THR A 68 -8.20 -24.18 -5.28
CA THR A 68 -8.73 -23.53 -4.06
C THR A 68 -7.79 -23.67 -2.86
N GLY A 69 -6.55 -24.11 -3.07
CA GLY A 69 -5.50 -24.32 -2.05
C GLY A 69 -4.97 -23.06 -1.36
N GLY A 70 -5.79 -22.03 -1.18
CA GLY A 70 -5.47 -20.81 -0.42
C GLY A 70 -5.13 -19.57 -1.25
N GLN A 71 -5.07 -19.66 -2.59
CA GLN A 71 -4.95 -18.48 -3.46
C GLN A 71 -6.31 -17.81 -3.70
N ILE A 72 -6.37 -16.49 -3.49
CA ILE A 72 -7.54 -15.65 -3.75
C ILE A 72 -7.14 -14.53 -4.72
N PRO A 73 -7.75 -14.43 -5.92
CA PRO A 73 -8.79 -15.33 -6.47
C PRO A 73 -8.22 -16.70 -6.90
N PRO A 74 -9.05 -17.75 -6.99
CA PRO A 74 -8.63 -19.07 -7.45
C PRO A 74 -8.14 -19.05 -8.91
N CYS A 75 -7.05 -19.76 -9.20
CA CYS A 75 -6.51 -19.88 -10.55
C CYS A 75 -7.33 -20.90 -11.36
N TYR A 76 -7.68 -20.56 -12.61
CA TYR A 76 -8.39 -21.45 -13.54
C TYR A 76 -7.49 -21.82 -14.74
N GLY A 77 -7.31 -23.12 -14.98
CA GLY A 77 -6.68 -23.65 -16.19
C GLY A 77 -5.30 -24.29 -16.00
N PRO A 78 -4.77 -24.92 -17.07
CA PRO A 78 -3.43 -25.49 -17.07
C PRO A 78 -2.35 -24.45 -16.76
N ARG A 79 -1.31 -24.85 -16.04
CA ARG A 79 -0.23 -23.94 -15.62
C ARG A 79 1.06 -24.28 -16.35
N PHE A 80 1.61 -23.29 -17.07
CA PHE A 80 3.01 -23.32 -17.47
C PHE A 80 3.85 -22.91 -16.27
N HIS A 81 4.66 -23.84 -15.76
CA HIS A 81 5.66 -23.59 -14.75
C HIS A 81 6.98 -23.35 -15.44
N ILE A 82 7.46 -22.13 -15.36
CA ILE A 82 8.78 -21.75 -15.85
C ILE A 82 9.58 -21.35 -14.62
N ARG A 83 10.56 -22.18 -14.27
CA ARG A 83 11.52 -21.89 -13.23
C ARG A 83 12.76 -21.29 -13.88
N VAL A 84 13.25 -20.20 -13.32
CA VAL A 84 14.48 -19.53 -13.75
C VAL A 84 15.40 -19.44 -12.54
N TRP A 85 16.53 -20.15 -12.60
CA TRP A 85 17.59 -20.14 -11.60
C TRP A 85 18.68 -19.17 -12.02
N ASP A 86 18.99 -18.21 -11.16
CA ASP A 86 20.21 -17.42 -11.24
C ASP A 86 21.33 -18.20 -10.53
N MET A 87 22.28 -18.73 -11.30
CA MET A 87 23.37 -19.56 -10.77
C MET A 87 24.65 -18.74 -10.54
N GLY A 88 24.57 -17.41 -10.61
CA GLY A 88 25.67 -16.51 -10.27
C GLY A 88 26.74 -16.39 -11.35
N LEU A 89 27.91 -15.91 -10.94
CA LEU A 89 29.06 -15.69 -11.82
C LEU A 89 29.87 -17.00 -11.96
N ASP A 90 29.91 -17.56 -13.16
CA ASP A 90 30.84 -18.62 -13.52
C ASP A 90 32.16 -18.04 -14.06
N PRO A 91 33.31 -18.57 -13.64
CA PRO A 91 34.63 -18.02 -13.96
C PRO A 91 35.07 -18.21 -15.43
N VAL A 92 34.38 -19.04 -16.21
CA VAL A 92 34.70 -19.33 -17.62
C VAL A 92 33.66 -18.71 -18.56
N LEU A 93 32.38 -18.75 -18.19
CA LEU A 93 31.26 -18.32 -19.04
C LEU A 93 30.58 -17.01 -18.58
N GLY A 94 30.99 -16.43 -17.46
CA GLY A 94 30.38 -15.22 -16.90
C GLY A 94 29.08 -15.51 -16.15
N GLN A 95 28.22 -14.50 -15.99
CA GLN A 95 26.89 -14.72 -15.37
C GLN A 95 26.03 -15.51 -16.36
N TRP A 96 25.36 -16.58 -15.89
CA TRP A 96 24.41 -17.37 -16.67
C TRP A 96 23.35 -17.97 -15.76
N SER A 97 22.21 -18.33 -16.34
CA SER A 97 21.04 -18.84 -15.61
C SER A 97 20.59 -20.15 -16.23
N ILE A 98 20.06 -21.07 -15.44
CA ILE A 98 19.41 -22.29 -15.97
C ILE A 98 17.92 -22.18 -15.69
N GLY A 99 17.09 -22.81 -16.50
CA GLY A 99 15.65 -22.85 -16.29
C GLY A 99 15.02 -24.19 -16.65
N ALA A 100 13.81 -24.41 -16.19
CA ALA A 100 12.98 -25.52 -16.63
C ALA A 100 11.60 -24.98 -16.93
N ALA A 101 10.99 -25.51 -17.99
CA ALA A 101 9.60 -25.23 -18.32
C ALA A 101 8.86 -26.56 -18.36
N HIS A 102 7.70 -26.61 -17.70
CA HIS A 102 6.75 -27.69 -17.84
C HIS A 102 5.33 -27.17 -17.81
N HIS A 103 4.43 -27.97 -18.35
CA HIS A 103 3.00 -27.80 -18.21
C HIS A 103 2.50 -28.84 -17.20
N GLU A 104 1.56 -28.46 -16.35
CA GLU A 104 0.95 -29.36 -15.37
C GLU A 104 -0.57 -29.23 -15.32
N THR A 105 -1.20 -30.32 -14.88
CA THR A 105 -2.63 -30.46 -14.62
C THR A 105 -2.87 -30.78 -13.15
N SER A 106 -3.94 -30.22 -12.58
CA SER A 106 -4.40 -30.50 -11.21
C SER A 106 -5.16 -31.83 -11.16
N VAL A 107 -4.67 -32.80 -10.39
CA VAL A 107 -5.33 -34.10 -10.19
C VAL A 107 -5.82 -34.24 -8.75
N CYS A 108 -7.15 -34.31 -8.56
CA CYS A 108 -7.79 -34.46 -7.24
C CYS A 108 -8.30 -35.89 -7.01
N ASN A 109 -7.51 -36.74 -6.37
CA ASN A 109 -7.90 -38.12 -6.09
C ASN A 109 -7.19 -38.68 -4.82
N PRO A 110 -7.90 -38.89 -3.68
CA PRO A 110 -9.31 -38.59 -3.44
C PRO A 110 -9.57 -37.10 -3.15
N PHE A 111 -10.69 -36.57 -3.64
CA PHE A 111 -11.15 -35.22 -3.27
C PHE A 111 -11.31 -35.08 -1.75
N PRO A 112 -10.88 -33.98 -1.09
CA PRO A 112 -10.41 -32.71 -1.67
C PRO A 112 -8.89 -32.59 -1.86
N PHE A 113 -8.12 -33.69 -1.78
CA PHE A 113 -6.67 -33.64 -1.92
C PHE A 113 -6.28 -33.57 -3.40
N CYS A 114 -5.92 -32.37 -3.85
CA CYS A 114 -5.40 -32.13 -5.20
C CYS A 114 -3.87 -32.07 -5.19
N LYS A 115 -3.26 -32.69 -6.20
CA LYS A 115 -1.82 -32.57 -6.48
C LYS A 115 -1.62 -32.11 -7.91
N HIS A 116 -0.54 -31.39 -8.16
CA HIS A 116 -0.17 -31.01 -9.51
C HIS A 116 0.64 -32.14 -10.15
N VAL A 117 0.32 -32.46 -11.40
CA VAL A 117 0.96 -33.53 -12.18
C VAL A 117 1.39 -32.95 -13.51
N ILE A 118 2.67 -33.06 -13.80
CA ILE A 118 3.27 -32.60 -15.06
C ILE A 118 2.64 -33.35 -16.23
N ASP A 119 2.35 -32.71 -17.35
CA ASP A 119 1.77 -33.35 -18.53
C ASP A 119 2.27 -32.81 -19.89
N GLY A 120 3.27 -31.91 -19.89
CA GLY A 120 3.88 -31.46 -21.14
C GLY A 120 5.20 -30.70 -20.98
N TRP A 121 6.33 -31.39 -21.05
CA TRP A 121 7.67 -30.78 -21.05
C TRP A 121 7.98 -30.08 -22.37
N GLU A 122 7.83 -30.81 -23.48
CA GLU A 122 8.23 -30.38 -24.84
C GLU A 122 7.29 -29.28 -25.37
N ILE A 123 6.03 -29.28 -24.92
CA ILE A 123 5.08 -28.20 -25.21
C ILE A 123 5.57 -26.92 -24.54
N ALA A 124 5.84 -26.95 -23.22
CA ALA A 124 6.32 -25.79 -22.48
C ALA A 124 7.65 -25.26 -23.02
N GLU A 125 8.60 -26.15 -23.30
CA GLU A 125 9.89 -25.80 -23.89
C GLU A 125 9.74 -25.09 -25.24
N ARG A 126 8.93 -25.64 -26.14
CA ARG A 126 8.67 -25.04 -27.46
C ARG A 126 8.09 -23.63 -27.36
N GLU A 127 7.16 -23.42 -26.43
CA GLU A 127 6.55 -22.10 -26.23
C GLU A 127 7.56 -21.07 -25.67
N VAL A 128 8.40 -21.47 -24.71
CA VAL A 128 9.49 -20.62 -24.21
C VAL A 128 10.46 -20.28 -25.35
N ARG A 129 10.87 -21.28 -26.13
CA ARG A 129 11.74 -21.10 -27.28
C ARG A 129 11.18 -20.11 -28.29
N SER A 130 9.90 -20.26 -28.66
CA SER A 130 9.19 -19.35 -29.58
C SER A 130 9.18 -17.91 -29.06
N THR A 131 8.99 -17.75 -27.74
CA THR A 131 8.96 -16.44 -27.09
C THR A 131 10.30 -15.71 -27.22
N PHE A 132 11.42 -16.38 -26.95
CA PHE A 132 12.75 -15.75 -27.06
C PHE A 132 13.22 -15.57 -28.50
N ALA A 133 12.76 -16.40 -29.44
CA ALA A 133 13.08 -16.23 -30.86
C ALA A 133 12.58 -14.88 -31.43
N GLN A 134 11.59 -14.25 -30.79
CA GLN A 134 11.01 -12.97 -31.21
C GLN A 134 11.44 -11.79 -30.33
N ASN A 135 12.32 -12.00 -29.34
CA ASN A 135 12.69 -10.99 -28.36
C ASN A 135 13.96 -10.21 -28.76
N SER A 136 13.93 -8.89 -28.59
CA SER A 136 15.01 -7.96 -28.97
C SER A 136 16.30 -8.08 -28.15
N ALA A 137 16.25 -8.67 -26.96
CA ALA A 137 17.39 -8.92 -26.09
C ALA A 137 18.04 -10.29 -26.32
N THR A 138 17.43 -11.14 -27.14
CA THR A 138 17.96 -12.46 -27.51
C THR A 138 19.09 -12.31 -28.52
N VAL A 139 20.25 -12.87 -28.19
CA VAL A 139 21.41 -12.97 -29.09
C VAL A 139 21.29 -14.21 -29.97
N SER A 140 20.92 -15.36 -29.40
CA SER A 140 20.73 -16.60 -30.15
C SER A 140 19.79 -17.57 -29.43
N VAL A 141 19.17 -18.46 -30.19
CA VAL A 141 18.37 -19.59 -29.68
C VAL A 141 18.81 -20.84 -30.43
N SER A 142 19.25 -21.86 -29.70
CA SER A 142 19.75 -23.11 -30.27
C SER A 142 19.30 -24.32 -29.45
N SER A 143 19.43 -25.52 -30.01
CA SER A 143 19.10 -26.76 -29.30
C SER A 143 20.33 -27.32 -28.59
N TYR A 144 20.12 -27.93 -27.43
CA TYR A 144 21.14 -28.57 -26.61
C TYR A 144 20.60 -29.92 -26.10
N THR A 145 21.38 -30.98 -26.16
CA THR A 145 20.95 -32.31 -25.70
C THR A 145 21.56 -32.61 -24.33
N LEU A 146 20.70 -32.92 -23.36
CA LEU A 146 21.07 -33.28 -22.00
C LEU A 146 21.03 -34.80 -21.79
N PRO A 147 21.87 -35.35 -20.91
CA PRO A 147 21.91 -36.78 -20.60
C PRO A 147 20.86 -37.18 -19.56
N ASN A 148 19.66 -36.61 -19.60
CA ASN A 148 18.61 -36.74 -18.58
C ASN A 148 17.23 -37.10 -19.15
N SER A 149 17.16 -37.63 -20.39
CA SER A 149 15.90 -38.13 -20.94
C SER A 149 15.33 -39.24 -20.05
N GLY A 150 14.03 -39.19 -19.73
CA GLY A 150 13.42 -40.15 -18.82
C GLY A 150 11.98 -39.83 -18.43
N LEU A 151 11.40 -40.68 -17.58
CA LEU A 151 10.06 -40.46 -17.01
C LEU A 151 10.16 -39.66 -15.71
N TYR A 152 9.55 -38.48 -15.68
CA TYR A 152 9.43 -37.60 -14.52
C TYR A 152 7.96 -37.45 -14.16
N GLN A 153 7.58 -37.83 -12.94
CA GLN A 153 6.19 -37.91 -12.50
C GLN A 153 5.27 -38.72 -13.47
N ASN A 154 5.83 -39.75 -14.12
CA ASN A 154 5.22 -40.58 -15.17
C ASN A 154 5.06 -39.93 -16.55
N TYR A 155 5.66 -38.77 -16.80
CA TYR A 155 5.67 -38.11 -18.10
C TYR A 155 7.06 -38.09 -18.68
N TYR A 156 7.15 -38.46 -19.96
CA TYR A 156 8.43 -38.57 -20.65
C TYR A 156 8.96 -37.19 -20.99
N ASN A 157 10.23 -36.98 -20.67
CA ASN A 157 11.05 -35.86 -21.10
C ASN A 157 12.12 -36.42 -22.06
N ASP A 158 12.25 -35.84 -23.25
CA ASP A 158 13.17 -36.32 -24.28
C ASP A 158 14.64 -35.92 -24.09
N GLY A 159 14.96 -35.16 -23.04
CA GLY A 159 16.30 -34.65 -22.75
C GLY A 159 16.75 -33.52 -23.68
N ASN A 160 15.87 -32.96 -24.50
CA ASN A 160 16.18 -31.76 -25.27
C ASN A 160 15.99 -30.52 -24.40
N ALA A 161 16.94 -29.61 -24.55
CA ALA A 161 16.89 -28.29 -23.96
C ALA A 161 17.09 -27.21 -25.00
N THR A 162 16.56 -26.03 -24.70
CA THR A 162 16.77 -24.85 -25.52
C THR A 162 17.83 -23.97 -24.86
N LEU A 163 18.92 -23.75 -25.58
CA LEU A 163 19.99 -22.83 -25.22
C LEU A 163 19.66 -21.43 -25.75
N ILE A 164 19.42 -20.50 -24.85
CA ILE A 164 19.06 -19.11 -25.13
C ILE A 164 20.24 -18.24 -24.70
N GLN A 165 20.87 -17.58 -25.67
CA GLN A 165 21.88 -16.57 -25.38
C GLN A 165 21.22 -15.20 -25.38
N VAL A 166 21.52 -14.40 -24.36
CA VAL A 166 20.87 -13.12 -24.12
C VAL A 166 21.91 -12.05 -23.78
N SER A 167 21.68 -10.81 -24.20
CA SER A 167 22.62 -9.70 -23.96
C SER A 167 22.14 -8.79 -22.83
N ARG A 168 23.04 -8.35 -21.95
CA ARG A 168 22.73 -7.37 -20.90
C ARG A 168 22.02 -6.14 -21.51
N PRO A 169 20.91 -5.67 -20.94
CA PRO A 169 20.24 -4.48 -21.44
C PRO A 169 21.18 -3.27 -21.29
N SER A 170 21.11 -2.35 -22.25
CA SER A 170 21.78 -1.05 -22.10
C SER A 170 21.22 -0.36 -20.86
N THR A 171 22.11 0.13 -20.00
CA THR A 171 21.75 0.86 -18.79
C THR A 171 22.07 2.34 -18.95
N TYR A 172 21.28 3.17 -18.28
CA TYR A 172 21.39 4.62 -18.34
C TYR A 172 21.61 5.18 -16.94
N PRO A 173 22.47 6.20 -16.79
CA PRO A 173 22.75 6.76 -15.48
C PRO A 173 21.52 7.49 -14.93
N VAL A 174 21.14 7.15 -13.70
CA VAL A 174 20.09 7.84 -12.94
C VAL A 174 20.76 8.55 -11.77
N ARG A 175 20.88 9.87 -11.87
CA ARG A 175 21.53 10.72 -10.87
C ARG A 175 20.49 11.39 -9.99
N LEU A 176 20.53 11.11 -8.70
CA LEU A 176 19.85 11.91 -7.70
C LEU A 176 20.85 12.89 -7.10
N THR A 177 20.49 14.16 -7.03
CA THR A 177 21.33 15.23 -6.46
C THR A 177 20.61 15.84 -5.27
N GLU A 178 21.24 15.82 -4.11
CA GLU A 178 20.72 16.51 -2.93
C GLU A 178 21.05 18.00 -2.97
N THR A 179 20.17 18.81 -2.38
CA THR A 179 20.48 20.19 -2.05
C THR A 179 19.97 20.50 -0.66
N GLY A 180 20.78 21.16 0.17
CA GLY A 180 20.37 21.68 1.47
C GLY A 180 20.83 20.85 2.66
N LEU A 181 21.49 19.70 2.44
CA LEU A 181 22.21 19.03 3.51
C LEU A 181 23.49 19.78 3.87
N ARG A 182 23.94 19.62 5.12
CA ARG A 182 25.27 20.09 5.51
C ARG A 182 26.33 19.20 4.86
N PRO A 183 27.46 19.75 4.38
CA PRO A 183 28.53 18.97 3.78
C PRO A 183 28.97 17.79 4.67
N GLY A 184 29.08 16.61 4.09
CA GLY A 184 29.44 15.37 4.80
C GLY A 184 28.27 14.66 5.49
N THR A 185 27.05 15.19 5.44
CA THR A 185 25.86 14.47 5.94
C THR A 185 25.61 13.24 5.07
N SER A 186 25.54 12.06 5.69
CA SER A 186 25.18 10.84 4.97
C SER A 186 23.70 10.84 4.63
N TRP A 187 23.37 10.53 3.38
CA TRP A 187 22.01 10.34 2.90
C TRP A 187 21.95 9.12 1.98
N SER A 188 20.77 8.53 1.85
CA SER A 188 20.58 7.35 1.02
C SER A 188 19.29 7.41 0.25
N VAL A 189 19.33 6.77 -0.92
CA VAL A 189 18.19 6.61 -1.82
C VAL A 189 18.02 5.12 -2.05
N THR A 190 16.79 4.65 -1.99
CA THR A 190 16.41 3.32 -2.48
C THR A 190 15.74 3.49 -3.83
N LEU A 191 16.28 2.85 -4.87
CA LEU A 191 15.72 2.77 -6.22
C LEU A 191 15.67 1.30 -6.59
N ASN A 192 14.52 0.80 -7.07
CA ASN A 192 14.40 -0.60 -7.52
C ASN A 192 14.90 -1.63 -6.47
N HIS A 193 14.51 -1.45 -5.20
CA HIS A 193 14.97 -2.26 -4.05
C HIS A 193 16.47 -2.19 -3.73
N THR A 194 17.26 -1.46 -4.52
CA THR A 194 18.68 -1.24 -4.26
C THR A 194 18.85 0.08 -3.52
N THR A 195 19.51 0.03 -2.36
CA THR A 195 19.82 1.24 -1.57
C THR A 195 21.27 1.62 -1.77
N LEU A 196 21.50 2.86 -2.18
CA LEU A 196 22.83 3.46 -2.27
C LEU A 196 22.91 4.66 -1.33
N SER A 197 24.04 4.82 -0.67
CA SER A 197 24.33 5.90 0.26
C SER A 197 25.47 6.77 -0.25
N SER A 198 25.45 8.05 0.11
CA SER A 198 26.48 9.02 -0.23
C SER A 198 26.63 10.07 0.87
N THR A 199 27.83 10.64 1.00
CA THR A 199 28.08 11.85 1.79
C THR A 199 28.38 13.07 0.89
N SER A 200 28.37 12.85 -0.43
CA SER A 200 28.50 13.88 -1.45
C SER A 200 27.12 14.33 -1.94
N GLU A 201 27.08 15.36 -2.79
CA GLU A 201 25.84 15.91 -3.33
C GLU A 201 25.04 14.94 -4.21
N SER A 202 25.59 13.76 -4.59
CA SER A 202 24.90 12.86 -5.51
C SER A 202 24.96 11.39 -5.15
N VAL A 203 23.90 10.68 -5.55
CA VAL A 203 23.79 9.22 -5.61
C VAL A 203 23.56 8.85 -7.08
N LEU A 204 24.31 7.87 -7.59
CA LEU A 204 24.26 7.45 -8.99
C LEU A 204 23.86 5.98 -9.11
N PHE A 205 22.74 5.73 -9.77
CA PHE A 205 22.29 4.39 -10.18
C PHE A 205 22.54 4.20 -11.68
N SER A 206 22.45 2.96 -12.13
CA SER A 206 22.57 2.58 -13.54
C SER A 206 21.48 1.56 -13.86
N GLU A 207 20.37 2.06 -14.39
CA GLU A 207 19.16 1.26 -14.61
C GLU A 207 18.89 1.07 -16.11
N PRO A 208 18.33 -0.07 -16.54
CA PRO A 208 17.83 -0.23 -17.90
C PRO A 208 16.59 0.65 -18.15
N ASN A 209 16.02 0.57 -19.35
CA ASN A 209 14.73 1.21 -19.63
C ASN A 209 13.65 0.63 -18.72
N GLY A 210 12.88 1.51 -18.09
CA GLY A 210 11.87 1.09 -17.12
C GLY A 210 11.28 2.25 -16.34
N THR A 211 10.32 1.92 -15.48
CA THR A 211 9.69 2.84 -14.54
C THR A 211 10.07 2.41 -13.13
N TYR A 212 10.69 3.32 -12.38
CA TYR A 212 11.29 3.02 -11.09
C TYR A 212 10.75 3.94 -10.01
N ALA A 213 10.21 3.36 -8.95
CA ALA A 213 9.94 4.12 -7.73
C ALA A 213 11.25 4.32 -6.96
N PHE A 214 11.47 5.52 -6.45
CA PHE A 214 12.52 5.79 -5.47
C PHE A 214 11.96 6.33 -4.16
N THR A 215 12.69 6.08 -3.09
CA THR A 215 12.46 6.66 -1.76
C THR A 215 13.78 7.20 -1.21
N VAL A 216 13.69 8.29 -0.45
CA VAL A 216 14.82 8.91 0.26
C VAL A 216 14.73 8.51 1.72
N ALA A 217 15.82 8.03 2.30
CA ALA A 217 15.83 7.66 3.70
C ALA A 217 15.65 8.92 4.59
N PRO A 218 14.81 8.87 5.64
CA PRO A 218 14.66 9.96 6.57
C PRO A 218 15.99 10.32 7.24
N ILE A 219 16.29 11.62 7.33
CA ILE A 219 17.48 12.14 8.02
C ILE A 219 17.01 12.93 9.24
N ASN A 220 17.54 12.60 10.41
CA ASN A 220 17.16 13.28 11.64
C ASN A 220 17.41 14.79 11.55
N GLY A 221 16.41 15.59 11.89
CA GLY A 221 16.47 17.05 11.81
C GLY A 221 16.32 17.64 10.40
N TYR A 222 15.92 16.85 9.41
CA TYR A 222 15.63 17.32 8.05
C TYR A 222 14.31 16.76 7.54
N THR A 223 13.67 17.53 6.66
CA THR A 223 12.64 17.04 5.74
C THR A 223 13.18 17.03 4.31
N SER A 224 12.64 16.17 3.45
CA SER A 224 13.07 16.04 2.06
C SER A 224 11.90 16.13 1.08
N ILE A 225 12.13 16.78 -0.07
CA ILE A 225 11.14 16.95 -1.14
C ILE A 225 11.80 16.72 -2.50
N PRO A 226 11.33 15.75 -3.30
CA PRO A 226 10.39 14.70 -2.91
C PRO A 226 11.08 13.68 -1.97
N ALA A 227 10.37 13.21 -0.94
CA ALA A 227 10.81 12.06 -0.14
C ALA A 227 10.65 10.73 -0.89
N SER A 228 9.78 10.69 -1.90
CA SER A 228 9.59 9.58 -2.84
C SER A 228 8.97 10.06 -4.14
N ALA A 229 9.29 9.40 -5.25
CA ALA A 229 8.69 9.67 -6.56
C ALA A 229 8.90 8.51 -7.54
N ILE A 230 8.32 8.63 -8.73
CA ILE A 230 8.50 7.68 -9.84
C ILE A 230 9.38 8.34 -10.90
N LEU A 231 10.40 7.61 -11.37
CA LEU A 231 11.31 7.99 -12.44
C LEU A 231 11.08 7.08 -13.65
N GLN A 232 11.14 7.66 -14.85
CA GLN A 232 11.09 6.91 -16.10
C GLN A 232 12.44 6.99 -16.81
N VAL A 233 13.05 5.83 -17.06
CA VAL A 233 14.29 5.69 -17.83
C VAL A 233 13.92 5.21 -19.22
N SER A 234 14.28 5.97 -20.25
CA SER A 234 13.91 5.69 -21.64
C SER A 234 15.01 6.10 -22.61
N GLY A 235 16.07 5.32 -22.65
CA GLY A 235 17.14 5.47 -23.65
C GLY A 235 18.18 6.54 -23.31
N ASN A 236 18.06 7.24 -22.18
CA ASN A 236 18.84 8.44 -21.86
C ASN A 236 19.11 8.57 -20.35
N PRO A 237 20.18 9.30 -19.96
CA PRO A 237 20.40 9.72 -18.57
C PRO A 237 19.20 10.43 -17.93
N VAL A 238 18.93 10.13 -16.66
CA VAL A 238 17.89 10.78 -15.85
C VAL A 238 18.53 11.52 -14.68
N SER A 239 18.07 12.74 -14.39
CA SER A 239 18.51 13.52 -13.23
C SER A 239 17.31 13.96 -12.39
N GLN A 240 17.40 13.77 -11.07
CA GLN A 240 16.37 14.14 -10.10
C GLN A 240 16.99 14.95 -8.96
N LEU A 241 16.35 16.07 -8.63
CA LEU A 241 16.73 16.89 -7.47
C LEU A 241 15.99 16.43 -6.22
N VAL A 242 16.67 16.36 -5.09
CA VAL A 242 16.09 16.11 -3.77
C VAL A 242 16.44 17.29 -2.85
N GLY A 243 15.46 18.14 -2.58
CA GLY A 243 15.64 19.27 -1.67
C GLY A 243 15.49 18.83 -0.22
N PHE A 244 16.48 19.16 0.62
CA PHE A 244 16.44 18.97 2.06
C PHE A 244 16.31 20.33 2.75
N ALA A 245 15.39 20.40 3.72
CA ALA A 245 15.24 21.57 4.58
C ALA A 245 15.44 21.16 6.04
N PRO A 246 16.30 21.86 6.80
CA PRO A 246 16.49 21.58 8.22
C PRO A 246 15.22 21.90 9.00
N LEU A 247 14.91 21.08 9.99
CA LEU A 247 13.84 21.31 10.96
C LEU A 247 14.43 22.09 12.13
N GLU A 248 14.35 23.42 12.06
CA GLU A 248 15.08 24.35 12.95
C GLU A 248 14.21 24.96 14.06
N TYR A 249 12.88 24.91 13.90
CA TYR A 249 11.96 25.59 14.80
C TYR A 249 10.90 24.66 15.35
N SER A 250 10.60 24.83 16.64
CA SER A 250 9.50 24.14 17.30
C SER A 250 8.21 24.96 17.21
N VAL A 251 7.13 24.37 16.67
CA VAL A 251 5.76 24.89 16.77
C VAL A 251 5.01 24.07 17.80
N SER A 252 4.69 24.70 18.93
CA SER A 252 3.94 24.06 20.01
C SER A 252 2.49 24.54 20.04
N PHE A 253 1.54 23.62 19.96
CA PHE A 253 0.14 23.90 20.21
C PHE A 253 -0.14 23.63 21.69
N SER A 254 -0.81 24.55 22.38
CA SER A 254 -1.23 24.36 23.78
C SER A 254 -2.74 24.41 23.90
N LYS A 255 -3.35 23.41 24.54
CA LYS A 255 -4.81 23.35 24.74
C LYS A 255 -5.28 23.99 26.05
N SER A 256 -6.48 24.56 26.01
CA SER A 256 -7.28 24.93 27.19
C SER A 256 -8.76 24.66 26.95
N GLY A 257 -9.53 24.38 28.01
CA GLY A 257 -10.99 24.19 27.92
C GLY A 257 -11.46 22.75 27.62
N LEU A 258 -10.54 21.82 27.35
CA LEU A 258 -10.84 20.39 27.30
C LEU A 258 -10.81 19.76 28.69
N ALA A 259 -11.68 18.78 28.93
CA ALA A 259 -11.62 17.97 30.13
C ALA A 259 -10.27 17.20 30.23
N PRO A 260 -9.77 16.93 31.45
CA PRO A 260 -8.59 16.10 31.64
C PRO A 260 -8.73 14.74 30.96
N GLY A 261 -7.67 14.28 30.29
CA GLY A 261 -7.66 13.01 29.56
C GLY A 261 -8.36 13.03 28.20
N THR A 262 -8.99 14.12 27.78
CA THR A 262 -9.54 14.22 26.40
C THR A 262 -8.41 14.30 25.38
N THR A 263 -8.36 13.31 24.48
CA THR A 263 -7.48 13.31 23.30
C THR A 263 -7.89 14.43 22.35
N TRP A 264 -6.89 15.12 21.81
CA TRP A 264 -7.05 16.15 20.79
C TRP A 264 -5.91 16.02 19.78
N SER A 265 -6.14 16.47 18.55
CA SER A 265 -5.15 16.35 17.49
C SER A 265 -5.01 17.63 16.68
N VAL A 266 -3.80 17.81 16.16
CA VAL A 266 -3.44 18.89 15.27
C VAL A 266 -2.81 18.27 14.02
N ILE A 267 -3.19 18.77 12.86
CA ILE A 267 -2.54 18.48 11.59
C ILE A 267 -1.71 19.71 11.24
N LEU A 268 -0.41 19.55 11.00
CA LEU A 268 0.50 20.59 10.52
C LEU A 268 1.18 20.08 9.23
N ASP A 269 1.00 20.79 8.12
CA ASP A 269 1.49 20.41 6.78
C ASP A 269 1.15 18.96 6.38
N GLY A 270 -0.05 18.52 6.75
CA GLY A 270 -0.53 17.15 6.49
C GLY A 270 -0.06 16.10 7.49
N ILE A 271 0.85 16.43 8.42
CA ILE A 271 1.30 15.53 9.49
C ILE A 271 0.35 15.67 10.69
N SER A 272 -0.35 14.59 11.04
CA SER A 272 -1.23 14.54 12.20
C SER A 272 -0.45 14.09 13.44
N GLN A 273 -0.64 14.80 14.56
CA GLN A 273 -0.27 14.33 15.89
C GLN A 273 -1.45 14.46 16.83
N GLU A 274 -1.54 13.53 17.77
CA GLU A 274 -2.55 13.52 18.82
C GLU A 274 -1.91 13.42 20.20
N SER A 275 -2.60 13.94 21.20
CA SER A 275 -2.16 13.84 22.59
C SER A 275 -3.34 13.99 23.55
N THR A 276 -3.18 13.52 24.78
CA THR A 276 -4.04 13.88 25.91
C THR A 276 -3.42 14.99 26.77
N GLU A 277 -2.13 15.26 26.57
CA GLU A 277 -1.32 16.24 27.31
C GLU A 277 -1.66 17.68 26.93
N LYS A 278 -1.15 18.64 27.72
CA LYS A 278 -1.40 20.07 27.52
C LYS A 278 -0.87 20.63 26.19
N SER A 279 0.08 19.96 25.56
CA SER A 279 0.71 20.45 24.33
C SER A 279 1.04 19.35 23.32
N ILE A 280 1.04 19.73 22.04
CA ILE A 280 1.52 18.96 20.89
C ILE A 280 2.61 19.80 20.23
N THR A 281 3.77 19.22 19.89
CA THR A 281 4.91 19.97 19.35
C THR A 281 5.40 19.35 18.04
N PHE A 282 5.60 20.20 17.04
CA PHE A 282 6.14 19.85 15.74
C PHE A 282 7.48 20.55 15.55
N GLU A 283 8.45 19.85 14.99
CA GLU A 283 9.67 20.47 14.46
C GLU A 283 9.45 20.77 12.97
N VAL A 284 9.70 22.01 12.58
CA VAL A 284 9.44 22.50 11.23
C VAL A 284 10.60 23.34 10.71
N SER A 285 10.70 23.43 9.38
CA SER A 285 11.61 24.35 8.72
C SER A 285 11.11 25.79 8.81
N LYS A 286 11.94 26.76 8.43
CA LYS A 286 11.49 28.14 8.20
C LYS A 286 10.47 28.18 7.08
N GLY A 287 9.33 28.84 7.27
CA GLY A 287 8.36 28.98 6.19
C GLY A 287 6.95 29.29 6.64
N THR A 288 6.01 29.13 5.71
CA THR A 288 4.58 29.25 5.99
C THR A 288 4.00 27.86 6.11
N HIS A 289 3.43 27.54 7.27
CA HIS A 289 2.88 26.24 7.61
C HIS A 289 1.36 26.35 7.76
N LEU A 290 0.63 25.37 7.25
CA LEU A 290 -0.82 25.29 7.40
C LEU A 290 -1.17 24.30 8.51
N PHE A 291 -2.04 24.72 9.42
CA PHE A 291 -2.50 23.86 10.49
C PHE A 291 -4.03 23.74 10.54
N THR A 292 -4.51 22.60 11.01
CA THR A 292 -5.92 22.34 11.33
C THR A 292 -6.00 21.64 12.67
N VAL A 293 -6.93 22.08 13.52
CA VAL A 293 -7.23 21.44 14.81
C VAL A 293 -8.42 20.51 14.61
N GLN A 294 -8.25 19.22 14.87
CA GLN A 294 -9.40 18.31 14.84
C GLN A 294 -10.07 18.30 16.20
N ASN A 295 -11.37 18.58 16.21
CA ASN A 295 -12.13 18.76 17.43
C ASN A 295 -12.62 17.42 17.98
N PRO A 296 -12.43 17.15 19.28
CA PRO A 296 -13.08 16.03 19.95
C PRO A 296 -14.61 16.19 19.88
N PRO A 297 -15.38 15.09 19.89
CA PRO A 297 -16.85 15.15 19.90
C PRO A 297 -17.38 16.05 21.02
N GLY A 298 -18.31 16.95 20.68
CA GLY A 298 -18.92 17.86 21.66
C GLY A 298 -18.10 19.11 21.98
N TYR A 299 -16.99 19.36 21.26
CA TYR A 299 -16.18 20.57 21.41
C TYR A 299 -16.01 21.34 20.09
N LYS A 300 -15.77 22.64 20.22
CA LYS A 300 -15.27 23.51 19.14
C LYS A 300 -14.00 24.19 19.61
N SER A 301 -13.02 24.34 18.72
CA SER A 301 -11.77 25.06 18.99
C SER A 301 -11.75 26.44 18.34
N ASN A 302 -11.00 27.34 18.96
CA ASN A 302 -10.56 28.60 18.38
C ASN A 302 -9.06 28.81 18.68
N PRO A 303 -8.19 28.92 17.66
CA PRO A 303 -8.49 28.71 16.24
C PRO A 303 -8.75 27.22 15.94
N SER A 304 -9.62 26.93 14.97
CA SER A 304 -9.83 25.56 14.45
C SER A 304 -8.87 25.20 13.31
N GLY A 305 -8.09 26.17 12.83
CA GLY A 305 -7.09 26.03 11.79
C GLY A 305 -6.56 27.40 11.36
N GLY A 306 -5.53 27.41 10.54
CA GLY A 306 -4.94 28.66 10.05
C GLY A 306 -3.60 28.47 9.34
N SER A 307 -2.93 29.60 9.11
CA SER A 307 -1.59 29.66 8.53
C SER A 307 -0.64 30.35 9.52
N LEU A 308 0.56 29.78 9.68
CA LEU A 308 1.60 30.26 10.58
C LEU A 308 2.86 30.56 9.77
N VAL A 309 3.39 31.77 9.87
CA VAL A 309 4.73 32.09 9.36
C VAL A 309 5.74 31.81 10.48
N VAL A 310 6.61 30.83 10.28
CA VAL A 310 7.61 30.37 11.24
C VAL A 310 8.99 30.88 10.85
N ASN A 311 9.53 31.72 11.71
CA ASN A 311 10.91 32.23 11.69
C ASN A 311 11.60 32.12 13.05
N SER A 312 10.90 31.61 14.06
CA SER A 312 11.37 31.33 15.42
C SER A 312 10.42 30.33 16.08
N ASN A 313 10.86 29.72 17.18
CA ASN A 313 9.99 28.87 18.00
C ASN A 313 8.71 29.63 18.38
N THR A 314 7.57 28.99 18.14
CA THR A 314 6.26 29.64 18.27
C THR A 314 5.27 28.75 19.01
N THR A 315 4.38 29.38 19.78
CA THR A 315 3.29 28.68 20.46
C THR A 315 1.93 29.16 19.96
N VAL A 316 1.08 28.23 19.54
CA VAL A 316 -0.32 28.47 19.18
C VAL A 316 -1.21 28.04 20.34
N ARG A 317 -2.00 28.96 20.88
CA ARG A 317 -2.97 28.65 21.93
C ARG A 317 -4.31 28.25 21.30
N VAL A 318 -4.80 27.07 21.67
CA VAL A 318 -6.07 26.52 21.19
C VAL A 318 -7.05 26.44 22.35
N SER A 319 -8.10 27.24 22.28
CA SER A 319 -9.17 27.27 23.28
C SER A 319 -10.33 26.42 22.80
N TYR A 320 -10.81 25.50 23.64
CA TYR A 320 -11.96 24.66 23.38
C TYR A 320 -13.16 25.08 24.21
N GLU A 321 -14.33 25.06 23.58
CA GLU A 321 -15.62 25.29 24.22
C GLU A 321 -16.55 24.12 23.93
N THR A 322 -17.38 23.74 24.90
CA THR A 322 -18.35 22.67 24.74
C THR A 322 -19.49 23.13 23.84
N THR A 323 -19.96 22.26 22.94
CA THR A 323 -21.04 22.58 22.00
C THR A 323 -22.44 22.39 22.60
N ILE A 324 -22.57 22.37 23.92
CA ILE A 324 -23.86 22.17 24.59
C ILE A 324 -24.69 23.44 24.43
N GLN A 325 -25.81 23.36 23.71
CA GLN A 325 -26.89 24.31 23.94
C GLN A 325 -27.38 24.10 25.38
N PRO A 326 -27.55 25.14 26.20
CA PRO A 326 -28.31 24.98 27.43
C PRO A 326 -29.70 24.50 27.03
N THR A 327 -30.05 23.25 27.36
CA THR A 327 -31.43 22.82 27.37
C THR A 327 -32.13 23.68 28.39
N SER A 328 -32.75 24.78 27.94
CA SER A 328 -33.69 25.51 28.78
C SER A 328 -34.81 24.52 29.06
N SER A 329 -34.83 23.96 30.28
CA SER A 329 -36.01 23.32 30.82
C SER A 329 -37.03 24.42 31.10
N GLN A 330 -37.58 25.02 30.04
CA GLN A 330 -38.83 25.75 30.15
C GLN A 330 -39.90 24.71 30.48
N PRO A 331 -40.61 24.82 31.62
CA PRO A 331 -41.76 23.95 31.86
C PRO A 331 -42.72 24.13 30.68
N SER A 332 -43.17 23.03 30.09
CA SER A 332 -44.09 23.04 28.96
C SER A 332 -45.34 23.86 29.31
N ALA A 333 -45.92 24.55 28.34
CA ALA A 333 -47.12 25.39 28.51
C ALA A 333 -48.29 24.65 29.19
N SER A 334 -48.30 23.31 29.17
CA SER A 334 -49.22 22.45 29.93
C SER A 334 -49.14 22.65 31.45
N PHE A 335 -47.98 23.00 32.03
CA PHE A 335 -47.87 23.26 33.48
C PHE A 335 -48.66 24.50 33.91
N PHE A 336 -48.68 25.55 33.07
CA PHE A 336 -49.48 26.76 33.33
C PHE A 336 -50.98 26.52 33.14
N ILE A 337 -51.37 25.65 32.21
CA ILE A 337 -52.78 25.28 32.00
C ILE A 337 -53.34 24.55 33.22
N TYR A 338 -52.63 23.56 33.78
CA TYR A 338 -53.11 22.86 34.97
C TYR A 338 -53.11 23.75 36.23
N ALA A 339 -52.11 24.61 36.40
CA ALA A 339 -52.07 25.55 37.53
C ALA A 339 -53.21 26.57 37.49
N THR A 340 -53.57 27.06 36.29
CA THR A 340 -54.70 28.00 36.11
C THR A 340 -56.05 27.32 36.27
N ILE A 341 -56.24 26.10 35.77
CA ILE A 341 -57.47 25.33 35.99
C ILE A 341 -57.69 25.07 37.48
N ALA A 342 -56.64 24.67 38.22
CA ALA A 342 -56.73 24.45 39.67
C ALA A 342 -57.10 25.73 40.44
N ALA A 343 -56.51 26.87 40.06
CA ALA A 343 -56.84 28.16 40.65
C ALA A 343 -58.30 28.57 40.38
N TRP A 344 -58.79 28.42 39.15
CA TRP A 344 -60.19 28.74 38.81
C TRP A 344 -61.19 27.78 39.45
N ALA A 345 -60.86 26.50 39.61
CA ALA A 345 -61.69 25.55 40.34
C ALA A 345 -61.83 25.95 41.83
N ALA A 346 -60.75 26.41 42.47
CA ALA A 346 -60.78 26.89 43.85
C ALA A 346 -61.64 28.17 44.00
N VAL A 347 -61.54 29.12 43.05
CA VAL A 347 -62.37 30.33 43.04
C VAL A 347 -63.85 29.99 42.82
N GLY A 348 -64.15 29.07 41.90
CA GLY A 348 -65.51 28.58 41.66
C GLY A 348 -66.10 27.90 42.90
N LEU A 349 -65.32 27.06 43.59
CA LEU A 349 -65.74 26.40 44.82
C LEU A 349 -66.03 27.42 45.94
N ALA A 350 -65.16 28.42 46.10
CA ALA A 350 -65.37 29.50 47.06
C ALA A 350 -66.65 30.29 46.77
N ALA A 351 -66.90 30.63 45.50
CA ALA A 351 -68.09 31.35 45.06
C ALA A 351 -69.39 30.57 45.39
N ILE A 352 -69.43 29.26 45.10
CA ILE A 352 -70.55 28.37 45.43
C ILE A 352 -70.82 28.36 46.94
N ILE A 353 -69.77 28.25 47.77
CA ILE A 353 -69.89 28.28 49.23
C ILE A 353 -70.49 29.61 49.71
N THR A 354 -70.07 30.75 49.15
CA THR A 354 -70.65 32.06 49.50
C THR A 354 -72.11 32.21 49.09
N VAL A 355 -72.51 31.71 47.91
CA VAL A 355 -73.91 31.78 47.45
C VAL A 355 -74.80 30.86 48.30
N ALA A 356 -74.32 29.65 48.64
CA ALA A 356 -75.02 28.74 49.53
C ALA A 356 -75.20 29.32 50.94
N ARG A 357 -74.22 30.07 51.45
CA ARG A 357 -74.33 30.80 52.72
C ARG A 357 -75.33 31.97 52.65
N ARG A 358 -75.37 32.73 51.55
CA ARG A 358 -76.31 33.87 51.39
C ARG A 358 -77.77 33.42 51.26
N ARG A 359 -78.05 32.27 50.64
CA ARG A 359 -79.43 31.75 50.53
C ARG A 359 -80.02 31.24 51.85
N LYS A 360 -79.21 30.93 52.87
CA LYS A 360 -79.69 30.51 54.20
C LYS A 360 -80.04 31.67 55.14
N LEU A 361 -79.67 32.92 54.81
CA LEU A 361 -79.80 34.08 55.70
C LEU A 361 -80.88 35.09 55.27
N GLY A 362 -81.63 34.83 54.20
CA GLY A 362 -82.62 35.75 53.62
C GLY A 362 -84.09 35.33 53.77
N SER A 363 -84.44 34.41 54.67
CA SER A 363 -85.82 34.01 54.93
C SER A 363 -86.21 34.41 56.36
N GLY A 364 -86.60 35.67 56.54
CA GLY A 364 -87.22 36.19 57.76
C GLY A 364 -88.08 37.41 57.44
N ASP A 365 -89.38 37.33 57.72
CA ASP A 365 -90.35 38.44 57.71
C ASP A 365 -91.46 38.01 58.71
N ASP A 366 -91.43 38.49 59.96
CA ASP A 366 -91.85 39.79 60.50
C ASP A 366 -93.38 39.94 60.64
N ARG A 367 -93.81 40.15 61.90
CA ARG A 367 -95.18 40.47 62.36
C ARG A 367 -95.06 41.08 63.76
N THR A 368 -95.16 42.41 63.85
CA THR A 368 -96.08 43.17 64.75
C THR A 368 -95.86 44.68 64.56
N ILE A 369 -96.85 45.41 64.02
CA ILE A 369 -97.94 46.15 64.71
C ILE A 369 -97.44 47.38 65.47
N SER A 370 -97.95 48.55 65.05
CA SER A 370 -97.99 49.80 65.80
C SER A 370 -99.39 50.01 66.41
N GLU A 371 -99.36 50.48 67.66
CA GLU A 371 -100.43 50.93 68.58
C GLU A 371 -101.22 49.88 69.37
#